data_AF-A0AAW1K229-F1
#
_entry.id   AF-A0AAW1K229-F1
#
_cell.length_a   1.000
_cell.length_b   1.000
_cell.length_c   1.000
_cell.angle_alpha   90.00
_cell.angle_beta   90.00
_cell.angle_gamma   90.00
#
_symmetry.space_group_name_H-M   'P 1'
#
loop_
_entity.id
_entity.type
_entity.pdbx_description
1 polymer ?
#
loop_
_entity_poly.entity_id
_entity_poly.type
_entity_poly.pdbx_seq_one_letter_code
_entity_poly.pdbx_strand_id
1 'polypeptide(L)'
;MEDVNICRLCLNSVSECINNLTDEYFTVYKAKIKFILPEIDLNMMPVFNICKDCAQLLSTTYKFKCDCIEIQEVIYRYMLERNTTSLNLQDVQSFQNNQNNNSEENLCSDIKNEIDVEDIRVDIKTITKQEDLHIPFNYDNPGDSSEELFKIESKYLPILSSSDSISHSIDDTSLPEITSTNPVESPIVILNKKRRRKHCCPFCDQVHVNFARHLQRRHKDKAIVQEFLSLEKQSPKRKKLIAKLRQEGDFRSCNIVPVMDRNNKFETNYIPCKFCRGYYSHRTLQRHTKKCFFNPTPSLRCKAQIEGQILMSGEFSPDDILKTSGLLYVMRADATSLAAKTDPIICEVGRRYIQTHKQKGLLLVAKRKMRRLARLLIRVKKMAKSSLLTLLDVLKPEHFNMLIKATCDIAEYNKETRSFKSPSLAFQMGPLLKNAINVAFSLEIKKPDMFTKRLVDLKALTKLIEADWVYKMSREVGEDLACNNAAVEDLQNIDFVGENEIINELSFPLKKSLKRTLVPWTKEQKKYTEEFFKNHITKKIVPKKDEVMTLISRYPAVFENRTWAVIKVYVHNQFKRK
;
A
#
# COMPACT_ATOMS: atom_id res chain seq x y z
N MET A 1 -42.13 25.04 30.30
CA MET A 1 -40.70 25.34 30.20
C MET A 1 -40.46 25.71 28.76
N GLU A 2 -40.16 26.97 28.48
CA GLU A 2 -39.82 27.41 27.12
C GLU A 2 -38.52 26.72 26.71
N ASP A 3 -38.50 26.09 25.54
CA ASP A 3 -37.30 25.44 25.00
C ASP A 3 -36.23 26.52 24.76
N VAL A 4 -35.26 26.58 25.66
CA VAL A 4 -34.12 27.49 25.53
C VAL A 4 -33.28 27.03 24.34
N ASN A 5 -33.30 27.79 23.26
CA ASN A 5 -32.47 27.49 22.10
C ASN A 5 -31.00 27.85 22.39
N ILE A 6 -30.11 26.88 22.20
CA ILE A 6 -28.67 27.04 22.43
C ILE A 6 -27.93 26.98 21.10
N CYS A 7 -27.09 27.98 20.83
CA CYS A 7 -26.24 27.99 19.64
C CYS A 7 -25.16 26.91 19.75
N ARG A 8 -25.00 26.09 18.71
CA ARG A 8 -24.01 25.00 18.68
C ARG A 8 -22.56 25.49 18.66
N LEU A 9 -22.30 26.68 18.11
CA LEU A 9 -20.94 27.18 17.92
C LEU A 9 -20.42 27.95 19.13
N CYS A 10 -21.26 28.76 19.78
CA CYS A 10 -20.86 29.58 20.93
C CYS A 10 -21.47 29.15 22.27
N LEU A 11 -22.42 28.20 22.27
CA LEU A 11 -23.15 27.73 23.45
C LEU A 11 -23.98 28.80 24.20
N ASN A 12 -24.14 29.99 23.62
CA ASN A 12 -25.02 31.02 24.19
C ASN A 12 -26.49 30.67 23.96
N SER A 13 -27.33 31.01 24.94
CA SER A 13 -28.80 31.00 24.82
C SER A 13 -29.25 32.09 23.85
N VAL A 14 -30.15 31.77 22.93
CA VAL A 14 -30.59 32.69 21.88
C VAL A 14 -32.11 32.73 21.83
N SER A 15 -32.69 33.93 21.77
CA SER A 15 -34.13 34.13 21.53
C SER A 15 -34.51 33.85 20.08
N GLU A 16 -33.66 34.28 19.14
CA GLU A 16 -33.79 34.05 17.70
C GLU A 16 -32.55 33.34 17.16
N CYS A 17 -32.67 32.05 16.94
CA CYS A 17 -31.71 31.30 16.15
C CYS A 17 -32.34 30.91 14.83
N ILE A 18 -31.49 30.54 13.86
CA ILE A 18 -31.96 29.99 12.60
C ILE A 18 -32.52 28.59 12.91
N ASN A 19 -33.77 28.55 13.38
CA ASN A 19 -34.50 27.36 13.83
C ASN A 19 -35.23 26.73 12.65
N ASN A 20 -35.30 25.39 12.64
CA ASN A 20 -36.01 24.58 11.64
C ASN A 20 -35.59 24.91 10.20
N LEU A 21 -34.28 24.87 9.97
CA LEU A 21 -33.71 24.84 8.63
C LEU A 21 -34.36 23.67 7.88
N THR A 22 -35.02 23.95 6.76
CA THR A 22 -35.25 22.91 5.75
C THR A 22 -33.93 22.17 5.50
N ASP A 23 -34.00 20.89 5.11
CA ASP A 23 -32.82 20.04 4.87
C ASP A 23 -31.73 20.77 4.06
N GLU A 24 -32.14 21.67 3.18
CA GLU A 24 -31.29 22.49 2.32
C GLU A 24 -30.39 23.47 3.08
N TYR A 25 -30.93 24.39 3.89
CA TYR A 25 -30.09 25.36 4.62
C TYR A 25 -29.24 24.70 5.70
N PHE A 26 -29.75 23.64 6.32
CA PHE A 26 -28.99 22.82 7.26
C PHE A 26 -27.78 22.20 6.56
N THR A 27 -27.98 21.65 5.35
CA THR A 27 -26.91 21.09 4.53
C THR A 27 -25.88 22.16 4.15
N VAL A 28 -26.31 23.37 3.82
CA VAL A 28 -25.41 24.50 3.48
C VAL A 28 -24.54 24.88 4.68
N TYR A 29 -25.12 25.12 5.86
CA TYR A 29 -24.34 25.49 7.04
C TYR A 29 -23.48 24.34 7.55
N LYS A 30 -23.96 23.10 7.46
CA LYS A 30 -23.17 21.89 7.77
C LYS A 30 -21.98 21.75 6.82
N ALA A 31 -22.15 22.05 5.54
CA ALA A 31 -21.06 22.08 4.57
C ALA A 31 -20.06 23.20 4.87
N LYS A 32 -20.53 24.42 5.15
CA LYS A 32 -19.67 25.55 5.55
C LYS A 32 -18.87 25.26 6.83
N ILE A 33 -19.50 24.69 7.87
CA ILE A 33 -18.80 24.31 9.11
C ILE A 33 -17.78 23.22 8.82
N LYS A 34 -18.13 22.16 8.08
CA LYS A 34 -17.15 21.13 7.70
C LYS A 34 -16.01 21.67 6.85
N PHE A 35 -16.26 22.68 6.03
CA PHE A 35 -15.25 23.30 5.18
C PHE A 35 -14.28 24.18 5.97
N ILE A 36 -14.77 24.89 6.99
CA ILE A 36 -13.95 25.82 7.79
C ILE A 36 -13.36 25.16 9.04
N LEU A 37 -14.14 24.31 9.72
CA LEU A 37 -13.85 23.68 11.01
C LEU A 37 -14.08 22.15 10.91
N PRO A 38 -13.24 21.43 10.14
CA PRO A 38 -13.46 20.03 9.85
C PRO A 38 -13.26 19.10 11.07
N GLU A 39 -12.66 19.59 12.16
CA GLU A 39 -12.48 18.88 13.43
C GLU A 39 -13.79 18.79 14.24
N ILE A 40 -14.80 19.60 13.92
CA ILE A 40 -16.10 19.59 14.61
C ILE A 40 -16.93 18.40 14.11
N ASP A 41 -17.18 17.42 14.99
CA ASP A 41 -18.07 16.31 14.70
C ASP A 41 -19.55 16.74 14.79
N LEU A 42 -20.12 17.01 13.61
CA LEU A 42 -21.52 17.37 13.42
C LEU A 42 -22.47 16.16 13.41
N ASN A 43 -21.98 14.92 13.60
CA ASN A 43 -22.83 13.73 13.65
C ASN A 43 -23.35 13.43 15.07
N MET A 44 -22.75 14.03 16.10
CA MET A 44 -23.16 13.89 17.50
C MET A 44 -24.51 14.57 17.77
N MET A 45 -24.91 15.54 16.95
CA MET A 45 -26.21 16.20 16.98
C MET A 45 -26.71 16.41 15.55
N PRO A 46 -27.69 15.62 15.07
CA PRO A 46 -28.13 15.63 13.68
C PRO A 46 -28.89 16.89 13.28
N VAL A 47 -29.35 17.69 14.27
CA VAL A 47 -29.94 19.02 14.10
C VAL A 47 -29.26 19.94 15.11
N PHE A 48 -28.92 21.15 14.69
CA PHE A 48 -28.27 22.14 15.56
C PHE A 48 -28.75 23.55 15.22
N ASN A 49 -28.75 24.43 16.23
CA ASN A 49 -29.10 25.84 16.08
C ASN A 49 -27.82 26.68 15.96
N ILE A 50 -27.86 27.73 15.15
CA ILE A 50 -26.78 28.72 15.07
C ILE A 50 -27.39 30.10 15.33
N CYS A 51 -26.74 30.91 16.18
CA CYS A 51 -27.10 32.33 16.35
C CYS A 51 -26.68 33.15 15.13
N LYS A 52 -27.31 34.30 14.93
CA LYS A 52 -27.01 35.19 13.79
C LYS A 52 -25.53 35.57 13.71
N ASP A 53 -24.91 35.89 14.85
CA ASP A 53 -23.49 36.28 14.91
C ASP A 53 -22.56 35.16 14.42
N CYS A 54 -22.79 33.92 14.88
CA CYS A 54 -22.00 32.78 14.44
C CYS A 54 -22.27 32.44 12.98
N ALA A 55 -23.50 32.61 12.48
CA ALA A 55 -23.83 32.36 11.07
C ALA A 55 -23.17 33.40 10.13
N GLN A 56 -23.13 34.66 10.55
CA GLN A 56 -22.46 35.74 9.82
C GLN A 56 -20.94 35.52 9.81
N LEU A 57 -20.33 35.28 10.98
CA LEU A 57 -18.91 34.99 11.09
C LEU A 57 -18.50 33.78 10.26
N LEU A 58 -19.31 32.72 10.29
CA LEU A 58 -19.08 31.53 9.48
C LEU A 58 -19.15 31.84 7.98
N SER A 59 -20.09 32.67 7.55
CA SER A 59 -20.24 33.02 6.13
C SER A 59 -19.13 33.95 5.63
N THR A 60 -18.69 34.92 6.43
CA THR A 60 -17.54 35.78 6.09
C THR A 60 -16.24 34.99 6.05
N THR A 61 -16.04 34.08 7.01
CA THR A 61 -14.88 33.19 7.04
C THR A 61 -14.88 32.21 5.86
N TYR A 62 -16.06 31.71 5.46
CA TYR A 62 -16.22 30.86 4.29
C TYR A 62 -15.76 31.58 3.02
N LYS A 63 -16.27 32.80 2.82
CA LYS A 63 -15.94 33.63 1.66
C LYS A 63 -14.45 33.93 1.58
N PHE A 64 -13.84 34.37 2.69
CA PHE A 64 -12.40 34.60 2.76
C PHE A 64 -11.60 33.36 2.35
N LYS A 65 -11.98 32.17 2.85
CA LYS A 65 -11.30 30.92 2.50
C LYS A 65 -11.47 30.57 1.02
N CYS A 66 -12.65 30.78 0.44
CA CYS A 66 -12.88 30.61 -1.00
C CYS A 66 -12.00 31.56 -1.82
N ASP A 67 -11.94 32.84 -1.46
CA ASP A 67 -11.14 33.85 -2.16
C ASP A 67 -9.64 33.48 -2.13
N CYS A 68 -9.13 32.98 -1.00
CA CYS A 68 -7.77 32.48 -0.90
C CYS A 68 -7.48 31.30 -1.84
N ILE A 69 -8.43 30.36 -1.97
CA ILE A 69 -8.30 29.19 -2.84
C ILE A 69 -8.30 29.62 -4.32
N GLU A 70 -9.18 30.54 -4.71
CA GLU A 70 -9.22 31.07 -6.08
C GLU A 70 -7.90 31.76 -6.46
N ILE A 71 -7.35 32.58 -5.57
CA ILE A 71 -6.05 33.24 -5.80
C ILE A 71 -4.93 32.21 -5.90
N GLN A 72 -4.96 31.18 -5.07
CA GLN A 72 -3.98 30.09 -5.10
C GLN A 72 -4.03 29.34 -6.44
N GLU A 73 -5.21 29.11 -7.01
CA GLU A 73 -5.34 28.54 -8.35
C GLU A 73 -4.71 29.43 -9.44
N VAL A 74 -4.92 30.75 -9.37
CA VAL A 74 -4.30 31.70 -10.30
C VAL A 74 -2.77 31.65 -10.23
N ILE A 75 -2.22 31.60 -9.01
CA ILE A 75 -0.79 31.43 -8.77
C ILE A 75 -0.28 30.13 -9.40
N TYR A 76 -0.99 29.01 -9.19
CA TYR A 76 -0.59 27.74 -9.77
C TYR A 76 -0.61 27.73 -11.30
N ARG A 77 -1.64 28.34 -11.92
CA ARG A 77 -1.70 28.48 -13.38
C ARG A 77 -0.53 29.28 -13.92
N TYR A 78 -0.21 30.40 -13.28
CA TYR A 78 0.95 31.21 -13.65
C TYR A 78 2.26 30.40 -13.59
N MET A 79 2.49 29.67 -12.50
CA MET A 79 3.71 28.86 -12.32
C MET A 79 3.81 27.73 -13.35
N LEU A 80 2.69 27.09 -13.69
CA LEU A 80 2.63 26.03 -14.70
C LEU A 80 2.93 26.54 -16.11
N GLU A 81 2.35 27.68 -16.50
CA GLU A 81 2.53 28.24 -17.84
C GLU A 81 3.93 28.81 -18.06
N ARG A 82 4.52 29.42 -17.03
CA ARG A 82 5.88 29.99 -17.09
C ARG A 82 6.97 28.95 -16.81
N ASN A 83 6.62 27.79 -16.26
CA ASN A 83 7.54 26.74 -15.81
C ASN A 83 8.65 27.28 -14.89
N THR A 84 8.27 28.21 -13.99
CA THR A 84 9.16 28.86 -13.02
C THR A 84 8.95 28.30 -11.63
N THR A 85 10.00 28.36 -10.81
CA THR A 85 9.97 27.98 -9.39
C THR A 85 10.08 29.20 -8.47
N SER A 86 10.31 30.38 -9.03
CA SER A 86 10.35 31.68 -8.33
C SER A 86 9.02 32.41 -8.53
N LEU A 87 8.42 32.87 -7.43
CA LEU A 87 7.13 33.57 -7.42
C LEU A 87 7.34 35.09 -7.25
N ASN A 88 6.80 35.88 -8.17
CA ASN A 88 6.67 37.33 -8.02
C ASN A 88 5.19 37.71 -8.17
N LEU A 89 4.59 38.25 -7.11
CA LEU A 89 3.16 38.55 -7.06
C LEU A 89 2.74 39.64 -8.06
N GLN A 90 3.64 40.57 -8.40
CA GLN A 90 3.38 41.60 -9.41
C GLN A 90 3.20 40.99 -10.82
N ASP A 91 3.98 39.95 -11.11
CA ASP A 91 3.91 39.22 -12.39
C ASP A 91 2.67 38.31 -12.46
N VAL A 92 2.28 37.72 -11.32
CA VAL A 92 1.04 36.93 -11.19
C VAL A 92 -0.18 37.84 -11.37
N GLN A 93 -0.17 39.03 -10.78
CA GLN A 93 -1.24 40.01 -10.95
C GLN A 93 -1.36 40.47 -12.42
N SER A 94 -0.23 40.71 -13.08
CA SER A 94 -0.21 41.06 -14.51
C SER A 94 -0.73 39.92 -15.40
N PHE A 95 -0.45 38.67 -15.01
CA PHE A 95 -0.96 37.47 -15.67
C PHE A 95 -2.48 37.30 -15.50
N GLN A 96 -3.00 37.53 -14.30
CA GLN A 96 -4.44 37.52 -14.03
C GLN A 96 -5.19 38.59 -14.83
N ASN A 97 -4.65 39.81 -14.90
CA ASN A 97 -5.26 40.90 -15.68
C ASN A 97 -5.26 40.61 -17.19
N ASN A 98 -4.23 39.95 -17.72
CA ASN A 98 -4.19 39.55 -19.14
C ASN A 98 -5.21 38.45 -19.49
N GLN A 99 -5.55 37.56 -18.56
CA GLN A 99 -6.60 36.54 -18.74
C GLN A 99 -8.00 37.17 -18.71
N ASN A 100 -8.22 38.16 -17.85
CA ASN A 100 -9.48 38.91 -17.77
C ASN A 100 -9.72 39.77 -19.03
N ASN A 101 -8.66 40.31 -19.65
CA ASN A 101 -8.78 41.07 -20.92
C ASN A 101 -9.05 40.18 -22.14
N ASN A 102 -8.78 38.87 -22.07
CA ASN A 102 -9.06 37.90 -23.14
C ASN A 102 -10.44 37.22 -22.99
N SER A 103 -11.21 37.56 -21.95
CA SER A 103 -12.51 36.92 -21.65
C SER A 103 -13.74 37.83 -21.86
N GLU A 104 -13.57 39.03 -22.42
CA GLU A 104 -14.72 39.87 -22.84
C GLU A 104 -15.38 39.41 -24.16
N GLU A 105 -14.82 38.41 -24.86
CA GLU A 105 -15.50 37.73 -25.96
C GLU A 105 -15.70 36.24 -25.62
N ASN A 106 -16.62 35.93 -24.70
CA ASN A 106 -17.68 34.91 -24.85
C ASN A 106 -18.37 34.57 -23.50
N LEU A 107 -19.55 35.18 -23.34
CA LEU A 107 -20.76 34.74 -22.62
C LEU A 107 -20.65 34.18 -21.18
N CYS A 108 -20.96 35.08 -20.24
CA CYS A 108 -21.46 34.81 -18.90
C CYS A 108 -23.00 34.66 -18.93
N SER A 109 -23.50 33.53 -18.42
CA SER A 109 -24.82 33.33 -17.79
C SER A 109 -24.83 31.85 -17.39
N ASP A 110 -24.59 31.45 -16.14
CA ASP A 110 -25.41 31.73 -14.97
C ASP A 110 -24.61 31.49 -13.67
N ILE A 111 -25.14 32.04 -12.57
CA ILE A 111 -24.67 31.93 -11.18
C ILE A 111 -23.55 32.93 -10.80
N LYS A 112 -23.81 34.21 -11.02
CA LYS A 112 -23.44 35.25 -10.05
C LYS A 112 -24.68 36.07 -9.73
N ASN A 113 -24.92 36.22 -8.43
CA ASN A 113 -25.90 37.08 -7.74
C ASN A 113 -27.29 36.48 -7.46
N GLU A 114 -27.41 35.95 -6.24
CA GLU A 114 -28.43 36.25 -5.22
C GLU A 114 -27.95 35.45 -3.99
N ILE A 115 -27.56 36.05 -2.87
CA ILE A 115 -28.37 36.84 -1.95
C ILE A 115 -27.41 37.77 -1.18
N ASP A 116 -27.56 39.08 -1.38
CA ASP A 116 -27.19 40.06 -0.36
C ASP A 116 -28.27 40.11 0.71
N VAL A 117 -27.82 40.32 1.93
CA VAL A 117 -28.62 40.34 3.16
C VAL A 117 -29.35 41.68 3.23
N GLU A 118 -30.68 41.67 3.15
CA GLU A 118 -31.57 42.58 3.90
C GLU A 118 -33.06 42.19 3.70
N ASP A 119 -33.83 42.39 4.77
CA ASP A 119 -35.29 42.31 4.90
C ASP A 119 -36.02 40.96 5.11
N ILE A 120 -36.23 40.71 6.40
CA ILE A 120 -37.36 39.99 7.00
C ILE A 120 -38.68 40.71 6.65
N ARG A 121 -39.60 40.07 5.91
CA ARG A 121 -41.07 40.24 6.07
C ARG A 121 -41.91 39.16 5.36
N VAL A 122 -42.48 38.26 6.18
CA VAL A 122 -43.90 37.82 6.21
C VAL A 122 -44.55 37.07 5.00
N ASP A 123 -45.09 35.89 5.35
CA ASP A 123 -46.27 35.12 4.90
C ASP A 123 -46.34 34.24 3.62
N ILE A 124 -46.39 32.92 3.93
CA ILE A 124 -47.19 31.79 3.42
C ILE A 124 -48.22 32.10 2.30
N LYS A 125 -48.07 31.47 1.12
CA LYS A 125 -49.05 30.54 0.47
C LYS A 125 -48.74 30.26 -1.01
N THR A 126 -49.01 29.01 -1.42
CA THR A 126 -49.40 28.51 -2.77
C THR A 126 -48.31 28.55 -3.88
N ILE A 127 -48.17 27.61 -4.83
CA ILE A 127 -48.84 26.37 -5.24
C ILE A 127 -47.94 25.69 -6.32
N THR A 128 -47.98 24.36 -6.32
CA THR A 128 -47.63 23.32 -7.33
C THR A 128 -47.32 23.64 -8.81
N LYS A 129 -46.45 22.81 -9.42
CA LYS A 129 -46.61 21.93 -10.64
C LYS A 129 -45.22 21.66 -11.26
N GLN A 130 -44.67 20.44 -11.36
CA GLN A 130 -44.94 19.26 -12.21
C GLN A 130 -44.77 19.46 -13.74
N GLU A 131 -44.23 18.39 -14.36
CA GLU A 131 -44.07 18.04 -15.81
C GLU A 131 -42.67 18.26 -16.41
N ASP A 132 -42.09 17.42 -17.28
CA ASP A 132 -42.12 15.97 -17.57
C ASP A 132 -41.16 15.71 -18.76
N LEU A 133 -40.57 14.50 -18.87
CA LEU A 133 -40.09 13.79 -20.10
C LEU A 133 -39.02 14.49 -21.03
N HIS A 134 -38.01 13.85 -21.66
CA HIS A 134 -37.94 12.56 -22.34
C HIS A 134 -36.47 12.19 -22.71
N ILE A 135 -36.21 10.89 -22.99
CA ILE A 135 -34.97 10.29 -23.55
C ILE A 135 -35.20 9.99 -25.05
N PRO A 136 -34.16 9.98 -25.92
CA PRO A 136 -33.98 8.77 -26.74
C PRO A 136 -32.53 8.29 -26.95
N PHE A 137 -32.46 6.98 -27.17
CA PHE A 137 -31.34 6.07 -27.46
C PHE A 137 -30.74 6.19 -28.88
N ASN A 138 -29.46 5.83 -29.06
CA ASN A 138 -28.93 4.70 -29.87
C ASN A 138 -27.41 4.85 -30.09
N TYR A 139 -26.55 3.94 -29.60
CA TYR A 139 -26.08 2.67 -30.20
C TYR A 139 -25.29 2.81 -31.51
N ASP A 140 -23.98 2.51 -31.44
CA ASP A 140 -23.35 1.57 -32.37
C ASP A 140 -22.08 0.97 -31.74
N ASN A 141 -22.12 -0.34 -31.54
CA ASN A 141 -21.04 -1.26 -31.21
C ASN A 141 -21.25 -2.46 -32.15
N PRO A 142 -20.23 -3.08 -32.74
CA PRO A 142 -19.76 -4.38 -32.19
C PRO A 142 -18.25 -4.56 -32.40
N GLY A 143 -17.50 -5.41 -31.71
CA GLY A 143 -17.69 -6.69 -31.00
C GLY A 143 -16.28 -7.33 -30.99
N ASP A 144 -15.88 -8.35 -30.25
CA ASP A 144 -16.49 -9.35 -29.37
C ASP A 144 -15.25 -10.17 -28.86
N SER A 145 -15.20 -10.99 -27.80
CA SER A 145 -16.17 -11.55 -26.87
C SER A 145 -15.40 -12.01 -25.62
N SER A 146 -16.01 -11.84 -24.46
CA SER A 146 -15.65 -12.57 -23.24
C SER A 146 -16.94 -12.84 -22.46
N GLU A 147 -17.60 -13.97 -22.71
CA GLU A 147 -18.67 -14.43 -21.82
C GLU A 147 -18.97 -15.91 -22.02
N GLU A 148 -18.37 -16.77 -21.20
CA GLU A 148 -18.85 -18.14 -21.03
C GLU A 148 -18.43 -18.76 -19.68
N LEU A 149 -18.70 -18.10 -18.53
CA LEU A 149 -18.39 -18.72 -17.22
C LEU A 149 -19.29 -18.32 -16.04
N PHE A 150 -20.53 -17.86 -16.28
CA PHE A 150 -21.52 -17.68 -15.22
C PHE A 150 -22.86 -18.36 -15.54
N LYS A 151 -22.84 -19.68 -15.68
CA LYS A 151 -23.98 -20.57 -15.45
C LYS A 151 -23.45 -21.88 -14.87
N ILE A 152 -24.21 -22.47 -13.94
CA ILE A 152 -23.90 -23.64 -13.10
C ILE A 152 -23.13 -23.17 -11.84
N GLU A 153 -23.72 -23.08 -10.65
CA GLU A 153 -24.30 -24.23 -9.94
C GLU A 153 -25.23 -23.74 -8.81
N SER A 154 -26.54 -23.80 -9.05
CA SER A 154 -27.58 -23.83 -8.02
C SER A 154 -28.36 -25.14 -8.19
N LYS A 155 -27.83 -26.22 -7.63
CA LYS A 155 -28.59 -27.43 -7.32
C LYS A 155 -27.75 -28.31 -6.40
N TYR A 156 -28.42 -28.91 -5.42
CA TYR A 156 -27.94 -29.84 -4.39
C TYR A 156 -27.51 -29.23 -3.05
N LEU A 157 -28.53 -28.79 -2.30
CA LEU A 157 -28.65 -29.06 -0.86
C LEU A 157 -29.61 -30.27 -0.68
N PRO A 158 -29.37 -31.15 0.31
CA PRO A 158 -30.39 -31.46 1.33
C PRO A 158 -29.77 -31.32 2.74
N ILE A 159 -30.32 -30.58 3.73
CA ILE A 159 -31.53 -30.83 4.56
C ILE A 159 -31.43 -32.23 5.23
N LEU A 160 -31.33 -32.45 6.56
CA LEU A 160 -32.11 -31.99 7.73
C LEU A 160 -31.32 -32.18 9.06
N SER A 161 -31.73 -31.38 10.07
CA SER A 161 -31.77 -31.51 11.56
C SER A 161 -31.16 -32.75 12.27
N SER A 162 -30.65 -32.70 13.50
CA SER A 162 -31.27 -32.16 14.72
C SER A 162 -30.24 -31.98 15.86
N SER A 163 -30.65 -31.24 16.88
CA SER A 163 -30.05 -31.07 18.21
C SER A 163 -29.64 -32.37 18.91
N ASP A 164 -28.63 -32.30 19.78
CA ASP A 164 -28.83 -32.51 21.23
C ASP A 164 -27.57 -32.20 22.05
N SER A 165 -27.81 -31.46 23.12
CA SER A 165 -26.93 -31.17 24.25
C SER A 165 -26.94 -32.33 25.24
N ILE A 166 -25.78 -32.88 25.59
CA ILE A 166 -25.59 -33.64 26.84
C ILE A 166 -24.22 -33.30 27.44
N SER A 167 -24.28 -32.75 28.65
CA SER A 167 -23.23 -32.68 29.66
C SER A 167 -22.94 -34.07 30.24
N HIS A 168 -21.66 -34.42 30.44
CA HIS A 168 -21.24 -35.13 31.65
C HIS A 168 -19.73 -34.98 31.91
N SER A 169 -19.44 -34.76 33.18
CA SER A 169 -18.19 -34.50 33.87
C SER A 169 -17.49 -35.79 34.36
N ILE A 170 -16.27 -35.60 34.93
CA ILE A 170 -15.50 -36.49 35.84
C ILE A 170 -14.60 -37.50 35.05
N ASP A 171 -13.30 -37.70 35.29
CA ASP A 171 -12.48 -37.53 36.49
C ASP A 171 -10.96 -37.33 36.21
N ASP A 172 -10.27 -36.91 37.27
CA ASP A 172 -8.83 -36.79 37.48
C ASP A 172 -7.98 -38.01 37.10
N THR A 173 -6.73 -37.80 36.62
CA THR A 173 -5.50 -38.23 37.36
C THR A 173 -4.17 -37.77 36.71
N SER A 174 -3.39 -37.02 37.50
CA SER A 174 -1.93 -37.04 37.69
C SER A 174 -0.94 -36.90 36.51
N LEU A 175 -0.16 -35.80 36.56
CA LEU A 175 1.22 -35.66 36.07
C LEU A 175 2.15 -36.76 36.65
N PRO A 176 3.31 -37.00 36.01
CA PRO A 176 4.52 -36.54 36.69
C PRO A 176 5.55 -35.82 35.80
N GLU A 177 6.17 -34.82 36.42
CA GLU A 177 7.41 -34.12 36.04
C GLU A 177 8.61 -35.07 36.04
N ILE A 178 9.56 -34.96 35.09
CA ILE A 178 11.00 -35.26 35.31
C ILE A 178 11.90 -34.38 34.41
N THR A 179 12.51 -33.39 35.08
CA THR A 179 13.87 -32.82 35.00
C THR A 179 14.84 -33.03 33.82
N SER A 180 15.39 -31.88 33.38
CA SER A 180 16.76 -31.57 32.90
C SER A 180 17.87 -32.61 33.09
N THR A 181 18.65 -32.88 32.03
CA THR A 181 20.15 -32.90 32.05
C THR A 181 20.75 -32.82 30.61
N ASN A 182 21.77 -31.97 30.45
CA ASN A 182 22.87 -32.03 29.46
C ASN A 182 24.17 -32.29 30.28
N PRO A 183 25.41 -32.43 29.73
CA PRO A 183 25.92 -32.69 28.36
C PRO A 183 27.03 -33.80 28.33
N VAL A 184 27.41 -34.35 27.16
CA VAL A 184 28.78 -34.89 26.94
C VAL A 184 29.20 -34.77 25.46
N GLU A 185 30.34 -34.14 25.20
CA GLU A 185 31.06 -34.13 23.91
C GLU A 185 32.05 -35.30 23.80
N SER A 186 32.14 -35.93 22.62
CA SER A 186 33.35 -36.46 21.93
C SER A 186 32.96 -37.55 20.90
N PRO A 187 33.83 -38.00 19.99
CA PRO A 187 34.67 -37.30 19.01
C PRO A 187 34.15 -37.52 17.56
N ILE A 188 34.40 -36.57 16.65
CA ILE A 188 33.96 -36.68 15.24
C ILE A 188 34.94 -37.57 14.45
N VAL A 189 34.55 -38.81 14.22
CA VAL A 189 35.08 -39.66 13.14
C VAL A 189 34.43 -39.22 11.83
N ILE A 190 35.25 -38.84 10.85
CA ILE A 190 34.82 -38.46 9.50
C ILE A 190 34.31 -39.71 8.77
N LEU A 191 32.99 -39.81 8.60
CA LEU A 191 32.35 -40.68 7.61
C LEU A 191 31.30 -39.89 6.83
N ASN A 192 31.57 -39.68 5.54
CA ASN A 192 30.68 -39.11 4.53
C ASN A 192 29.44 -40.00 4.28
N LYS A 193 28.51 -40.05 5.25
CA LYS A 193 27.12 -40.48 5.00
C LYS A 193 26.24 -39.25 4.93
N LYS A 194 25.54 -39.03 3.81
CA LYS A 194 24.43 -38.07 3.73
C LYS A 194 23.48 -38.34 4.90
N ARG A 195 23.55 -37.52 5.95
CA ARG A 195 22.69 -37.68 7.14
C ARG A 195 21.24 -37.68 6.66
N ARG A 196 20.49 -38.74 7.00
CA ARG A 196 19.06 -38.82 6.69
C ARG A 196 18.37 -37.66 7.39
N ARG A 197 17.64 -36.84 6.62
CA ARG A 197 16.98 -35.64 7.14
C ARG A 197 15.83 -36.04 8.06
N LYS A 198 15.66 -35.26 9.11
CA LYS A 198 14.57 -35.37 10.07
C LYS A 198 13.39 -34.54 9.55
N HIS A 199 12.18 -35.10 9.63
CA HIS A 199 10.96 -34.46 9.15
C HIS A 199 9.90 -34.46 10.25
N CYS A 200 9.13 -33.39 10.36
CA CYS A 200 8.02 -33.30 11.31
C CYS A 200 6.78 -34.02 10.78
N CYS A 201 6.07 -34.77 11.63
CA CYS A 201 4.83 -35.44 11.29
C CYS A 201 3.64 -34.47 11.36
N PRO A 202 2.83 -34.33 10.29
CA PRO A 202 1.67 -33.42 10.30
C PRO A 202 0.50 -33.89 11.16
N PHE A 203 0.59 -35.06 11.80
CA PHE A 203 -0.50 -35.68 12.58
C PHE A 203 -0.22 -35.78 14.08
N CYS A 204 1.05 -35.77 14.49
CA CYS A 204 1.45 -35.86 15.90
C CYS A 204 2.57 -34.88 16.27
N ASP A 205 2.99 -34.03 15.33
CA ASP A 205 4.03 -33.00 15.47
C ASP A 205 5.40 -33.50 15.97
N GLN A 206 5.61 -34.82 15.97
CA GLN A 206 6.87 -35.45 16.33
C GLN A 206 7.83 -35.49 15.13
N VAL A 207 9.13 -35.36 15.40
CA VAL A 207 10.18 -35.33 14.39
C VAL A 207 10.80 -36.72 14.18
N HIS A 208 10.78 -37.21 12.94
CA HIS A 208 11.19 -38.58 12.61
C HIS A 208 12.17 -38.65 11.42
N VAL A 209 13.17 -39.52 11.52
CA VAL A 209 14.08 -39.84 10.39
C VAL A 209 13.43 -40.85 9.44
N ASN A 210 12.80 -41.90 9.98
CA ASN A 210 12.14 -42.96 9.22
C ASN A 210 10.66 -42.64 9.02
N PHE A 211 10.37 -41.47 8.43
CA PHE A 211 9.05 -40.88 8.33
C PHE A 211 7.95 -41.81 7.79
N ALA A 212 8.21 -42.50 6.68
CA ALA A 212 7.22 -43.42 6.09
C ALA A 212 6.85 -44.58 7.02
N ARG A 213 7.83 -45.12 7.75
CA ARG A 213 7.61 -46.21 8.71
C ARG A 213 6.80 -45.73 9.92
N HIS A 214 7.06 -44.50 10.37
CA HIS A 214 6.28 -43.87 11.44
C HIS A 214 4.80 -43.75 11.04
N LEU A 215 4.51 -43.19 9.86
CA LEU A 215 3.14 -43.07 9.35
C LEU A 215 2.40 -44.41 9.30
N GLN A 216 3.09 -45.47 8.83
CA GLN A 216 2.51 -46.81 8.72
C GLN A 216 2.15 -47.43 10.07
N ARG A 217 2.91 -47.12 11.13
CA ARG A 217 2.73 -47.72 12.46
C ARG A 217 1.77 -46.94 13.34
N ARG A 218 1.81 -45.62 13.28
CA ARG A 218 1.08 -44.73 14.19
C ARG A 218 -0.14 -44.06 13.58
N HIS A 219 -0.23 -43.98 12.25
CA HIS A 219 -1.24 -43.20 11.53
C HIS A 219 -1.92 -43.99 10.40
N LYS A 220 -2.03 -45.33 10.56
CA LYS A 220 -2.66 -46.22 9.57
C LYS A 220 -4.15 -45.92 9.34
N ASP A 221 -4.79 -45.28 10.30
CA ASP A 221 -6.18 -44.81 10.29
C ASP A 221 -6.41 -43.63 9.33
N LYS A 222 -5.38 -42.85 8.99
CA LYS A 222 -5.56 -41.65 8.15
C LYS A 222 -5.75 -42.02 6.68
N ALA A 223 -6.76 -41.44 6.03
CA ALA A 223 -7.10 -41.72 4.63
C ALA A 223 -5.92 -41.57 3.65
N ILE A 224 -5.14 -40.48 3.75
CA ILE A 224 -3.96 -40.26 2.89
C ILE A 224 -2.88 -41.33 3.14
N VAL A 225 -2.80 -41.86 4.37
CA VAL A 225 -1.87 -42.93 4.72
C VAL A 225 -2.32 -44.26 4.12
N GLN A 226 -3.61 -44.58 4.18
CA GLN A 226 -4.21 -45.74 3.53
C GLN A 226 -4.05 -45.67 2.00
N GLU A 227 -4.24 -44.50 1.39
CA GLU A 227 -4.05 -44.28 -0.04
C GLU A 227 -2.62 -44.61 -0.47
N PHE A 228 -1.59 -44.12 0.23
CA PHE A 228 -0.23 -44.48 -0.18
C PHE A 228 0.11 -45.93 0.17
N LEU A 229 -0.54 -46.52 1.18
CA LEU A 229 -0.34 -47.91 1.58
C LEU A 229 -0.85 -48.89 0.53
N SER A 230 -1.97 -48.60 -0.13
CA SER A 230 -2.57 -49.43 -1.19
C SER A 230 -1.75 -49.44 -2.48
N LEU A 231 -0.95 -48.39 -2.74
CA LEU A 231 -0.05 -48.34 -3.88
C LEU A 231 1.15 -49.29 -3.70
N GLU A 232 1.67 -49.86 -4.78
CA GLU A 232 2.85 -50.71 -4.73
C GLU A 232 4.08 -50.02 -4.11
N LYS A 233 4.89 -50.80 -3.39
CA LYS A 233 6.18 -50.32 -2.86
C LYS A 233 7.03 -49.80 -4.03
N GLN A 234 7.76 -48.70 -3.79
CA GLN A 234 8.61 -47.99 -4.77
C GLN A 234 7.91 -47.24 -5.92
N SER A 235 6.58 -47.37 -6.11
CA SER A 235 5.86 -46.65 -7.16
C SER A 235 6.06 -45.12 -7.07
N PRO A 236 6.14 -44.42 -8.22
CA PRO A 236 6.41 -42.98 -8.24
C PRO A 236 5.30 -42.17 -7.55
N LYS A 237 4.04 -42.58 -7.70
CA LYS A 237 2.89 -41.94 -7.03
C LYS A 237 3.00 -42.07 -5.50
N ARG A 238 3.32 -43.27 -4.99
CA ARG A 238 3.56 -43.50 -3.56
C ARG A 238 4.67 -42.62 -2.99
N LYS A 239 5.79 -42.50 -3.69
CA LYS A 239 6.90 -41.62 -3.28
C LYS A 239 6.48 -40.15 -3.18
N LYS A 240 5.65 -39.68 -4.11
CA LYS A 240 5.16 -38.29 -4.14
C LYS A 240 4.17 -38.00 -3.02
N LEU A 241 3.23 -38.92 -2.71
CA LEU A 241 2.31 -38.76 -1.57
C LEU A 241 3.06 -38.68 -0.23
N ILE A 242 4.02 -39.56 -0.01
CA ILE A 242 4.87 -39.53 1.19
C ILE A 242 5.70 -38.23 1.26
N ALA A 243 6.18 -37.72 0.11
CA ALA A 243 6.90 -36.46 0.06
C ALA A 243 5.98 -35.26 0.40
N LYS A 244 4.72 -35.27 -0.07
CA LYS A 244 3.73 -34.24 0.27
C LYS A 244 3.48 -34.21 1.79
N LEU A 245 3.28 -35.36 2.42
CA LEU A 245 3.09 -35.43 3.88
C LEU A 245 4.31 -34.94 4.66
N ARG A 246 5.54 -35.25 4.20
CA ARG A 246 6.76 -34.69 4.80
C ARG A 246 6.78 -33.18 4.75
N GLN A 247 6.56 -32.65 3.55
CA GLN A 247 6.59 -31.21 3.30
C GLN A 247 5.47 -30.47 4.03
N GLU A 248 4.30 -31.10 4.17
CA GLU A 248 3.18 -30.59 4.95
C GLU A 248 3.54 -30.45 6.44
N GLY A 249 4.09 -31.50 7.05
CA GLY A 249 4.47 -31.46 8.46
C GLY A 249 5.65 -30.51 8.73
N ASP A 250 6.66 -30.51 7.86
CA ASP A 250 7.77 -29.55 7.93
C ASP A 250 7.28 -28.11 7.82
N PHE A 251 6.33 -27.84 6.91
CA PHE A 251 5.75 -26.51 6.75
C PHE A 251 4.95 -26.08 8.00
N ARG A 252 4.06 -26.94 8.53
CA ARG A 252 3.24 -26.62 9.72
C ARG A 252 4.09 -26.34 10.95
N SER A 253 5.18 -27.08 11.13
CA SER A 253 6.11 -26.91 12.25
C SER A 253 7.15 -25.81 12.01
N CYS A 254 7.06 -25.07 10.90
CA CYS A 254 8.08 -24.11 10.47
C CYS A 254 9.50 -24.70 10.40
N ASN A 255 9.62 -26.02 10.24
CA ASN A 255 10.87 -26.75 10.10
C ASN A 255 11.37 -26.64 8.65
N ILE A 256 12.27 -25.69 8.39
CA ILE A 256 12.76 -25.41 7.04
C ILE A 256 13.73 -26.51 6.57
N VAL A 257 13.18 -27.54 5.93
CA VAL A 257 13.95 -28.63 5.31
C VAL A 257 13.93 -28.49 3.78
N PRO A 258 15.00 -28.00 3.14
CA PRO A 258 15.01 -27.71 1.71
C PRO A 258 14.98 -28.98 0.87
N VAL A 259 14.13 -29.06 -0.16
CA VAL A 259 13.99 -30.28 -0.99
C VAL A 259 15.26 -30.59 -1.79
N MET A 260 16.00 -29.56 -2.20
CA MET A 260 17.28 -29.68 -2.89
C MET A 260 18.30 -28.80 -2.19
N ASP A 261 19.19 -29.42 -1.42
CA ASP A 261 20.43 -28.77 -1.01
C ASP A 261 21.58 -29.68 -1.43
N ARG A 262 22.26 -29.28 -2.51
CA ARG A 262 23.38 -30.02 -3.10
C ARG A 262 24.69 -29.70 -2.38
N ASN A 263 24.78 -28.55 -1.71
CA ASN A 263 26.05 -27.99 -1.24
C ASN A 263 26.11 -27.77 0.27
N ASN A 264 25.07 -28.15 1.03
CA ASN A 264 24.97 -27.92 2.48
C ASN A 264 25.15 -26.45 2.88
N LYS A 265 25.01 -25.53 1.91
CA LYS A 265 25.00 -24.09 2.16
C LYS A 265 23.56 -23.77 2.51
N PHE A 266 23.27 -23.67 3.81
CA PHE A 266 22.02 -23.10 4.30
C PHE A 266 21.92 -21.66 3.77
N GLU A 267 21.31 -21.48 2.59
CA GLU A 267 20.86 -20.17 2.15
C GLU A 267 19.69 -19.77 3.06
N THR A 268 19.68 -18.55 3.58
CA THR A 268 18.58 -18.02 4.42
C THR A 268 17.28 -17.75 3.65
N ASN A 269 17.22 -18.17 2.38
CA ASN A 269 16.25 -17.68 1.39
C ASN A 269 15.44 -18.84 0.79
N TYR A 270 14.95 -19.75 1.65
CA TYR A 270 14.04 -20.82 1.24
C TYR A 270 12.58 -20.35 1.35
N ILE A 271 11.80 -20.64 0.31
CA ILE A 271 10.37 -20.32 0.24
C ILE A 271 9.60 -21.60 -0.10
N PRO A 272 8.46 -21.87 0.56
CA PRO A 272 7.64 -23.03 0.27
C PRO A 272 6.89 -22.87 -1.05
N CYS A 273 6.70 -23.98 -1.75
CA CYS A 273 5.80 -24.03 -2.90
C CYS A 273 4.35 -24.02 -2.43
N LYS A 274 3.48 -23.19 -3.02
CA LYS A 274 2.05 -23.14 -2.65
C LYS A 274 1.30 -24.47 -2.82
N PHE A 275 1.80 -25.37 -3.68
CA PHE A 275 1.13 -26.62 -4.01
C PHE A 275 1.63 -27.82 -3.19
N CYS A 276 2.96 -27.99 -3.10
CA CYS A 276 3.55 -29.12 -2.38
C CYS A 276 4.06 -28.77 -0.98
N ARG A 277 4.14 -27.48 -0.65
CA ARG A 277 4.71 -26.91 0.58
C ARG A 277 6.18 -27.23 0.86
N GLY A 278 6.85 -27.96 -0.04
CA GLY A 278 8.29 -28.14 0.03
C GLY A 278 9.04 -26.82 -0.12
N TYR A 279 10.13 -26.69 0.63
CA TYR A 279 11.01 -25.52 0.61
C TYR A 279 12.01 -25.58 -0.54
N TYR A 280 12.08 -24.50 -1.32
CA TYR A 280 12.99 -24.33 -2.45
C TYR A 280 13.68 -22.96 -2.36
N SER A 281 14.89 -22.84 -2.88
CA SER A 281 15.53 -21.53 -2.98
C SER A 281 14.72 -20.63 -3.92
N HIS A 282 14.76 -19.31 -3.73
CA HIS A 282 14.09 -18.33 -4.62
C HIS A 282 14.29 -18.64 -6.11
N ARG A 283 15.51 -19.03 -6.50
CA ARG A 283 15.89 -19.32 -7.89
C ARG A 283 15.27 -20.62 -8.43
N THR A 284 15.08 -21.62 -7.57
CA THR A 284 14.62 -22.95 -7.98
C THR A 284 13.11 -23.11 -7.88
N LEU A 285 12.44 -22.34 -7.01
CA LEU A 285 11.01 -22.41 -6.79
C LEU A 285 10.19 -22.18 -8.06
N GLN A 286 10.54 -21.18 -8.87
CA GLN A 286 9.79 -20.88 -10.10
C GLN A 286 9.87 -22.03 -11.10
N ARG A 287 11.04 -22.66 -11.25
CA ARG A 287 11.21 -23.84 -12.11
C ARG A 287 10.49 -25.06 -11.56
N HIS A 288 10.52 -25.24 -10.24
CA HIS A 288 9.78 -26.31 -9.57
C HIS A 288 8.28 -26.18 -9.81
N THR A 289 7.72 -24.98 -9.65
CA THR A 289 6.26 -24.76 -9.71
C THR A 289 5.67 -25.18 -11.06
N LYS A 290 6.39 -24.97 -12.17
CA LYS A 290 5.99 -25.41 -13.53
C LYS A 290 5.94 -26.93 -13.72
N LYS A 291 6.68 -27.69 -12.91
CA LYS A 291 6.76 -29.16 -12.97
C LYS A 291 6.29 -29.82 -11.67
N CYS A 292 5.66 -29.04 -10.79
CA CYS A 292 5.22 -29.54 -9.50
C CYS A 292 4.08 -30.52 -9.76
N PHE A 293 4.22 -31.74 -9.24
CA PHE A 293 3.20 -32.77 -9.45
C PHE A 293 1.83 -32.40 -8.90
N PHE A 294 1.77 -31.51 -7.90
CA PHE A 294 0.54 -31.05 -7.27
C PHE A 294 0.04 -29.70 -7.83
N ASN A 295 0.66 -29.19 -8.90
CA ASN A 295 0.16 -28.01 -9.59
C ASN A 295 -0.89 -28.44 -10.63
N PRO A 296 -2.17 -28.03 -10.49
CA PRO A 296 -3.21 -28.37 -11.46
C PRO A 296 -3.04 -27.65 -12.80
N THR A 297 -2.37 -26.49 -12.81
CA THR A 297 -2.21 -25.63 -14.00
C THR A 297 -0.73 -25.26 -14.25
N PRO A 298 0.12 -26.23 -14.62
CA PRO A 298 1.57 -26.04 -14.78
C PRO A 298 1.99 -25.04 -15.88
N SER A 299 1.12 -24.79 -16.87
CA SER A 299 1.36 -23.90 -18.01
C SER A 299 1.16 -22.41 -17.69
N LEU A 300 0.42 -22.06 -16.64
CA LEU A 300 0.11 -20.66 -16.30
C LEU A 300 1.30 -19.94 -15.64
N ARG A 301 1.46 -18.65 -15.96
CA ARG A 301 2.43 -17.79 -15.26
C ARG A 301 2.02 -17.65 -13.80
N CYS A 302 2.83 -18.18 -12.89
CA CYS A 302 2.64 -18.04 -11.45
C CYS A 302 3.66 -17.05 -10.84
N LYS A 303 3.20 -16.27 -9.86
CA LYS A 303 4.07 -15.45 -8.99
C LYS A 303 4.58 -16.29 -7.81
N ALA A 304 5.21 -17.43 -8.10
CA ALA A 304 5.51 -18.49 -7.14
C ALA A 304 6.23 -18.01 -5.86
N GLN A 305 7.20 -17.10 -5.99
CA GLN A 305 7.92 -16.55 -4.83
C GLN A 305 7.04 -15.71 -3.92
N ILE A 306 6.13 -14.91 -4.50
CA ILE A 306 5.23 -14.04 -3.74
C ILE A 306 4.19 -14.90 -3.03
N GLU A 307 3.59 -15.87 -3.73
CA GLU A 307 2.62 -16.80 -3.16
C GLU A 307 3.21 -17.64 -2.04
N GLY A 308 4.43 -18.16 -2.23
CA GLY A 308 5.13 -18.90 -1.20
C GLY A 308 5.49 -18.03 0.01
N GLN A 309 5.85 -16.76 -0.19
CA GLN A 309 6.09 -15.84 0.91
C GLN A 309 4.81 -15.52 1.69
N ILE A 310 3.68 -15.29 1.00
CA ILE A 310 2.37 -15.06 1.63
C ILE A 310 2.02 -16.26 2.52
N LEU A 311 2.26 -17.47 2.04
CA LEU A 311 2.02 -18.70 2.80
C LEU A 311 2.84 -18.75 4.11
N MET A 312 4.06 -18.18 4.14
CA MET A 312 4.86 -18.08 5.38
C MET A 312 4.47 -16.91 6.28
N SER A 313 3.65 -15.98 5.80
CA SER A 313 3.40 -14.71 6.49
C SER A 313 2.17 -14.74 7.41
N GLY A 314 1.49 -15.89 7.54
CA GLY A 314 0.28 -16.08 8.34
C GLY A 314 -0.94 -16.50 7.52
N GLU A 315 -2.01 -16.87 8.21
CA GLU A 315 -3.27 -17.25 7.58
C GLU A 315 -4.09 -16.00 7.21
N PHE A 316 -3.93 -15.53 5.98
CA PHE A 316 -4.83 -14.55 5.40
C PHE A 316 -6.10 -15.25 4.92
N SER A 317 -7.22 -14.96 5.59
CA SER A 317 -8.56 -15.39 5.16
C SER A 317 -8.77 -15.12 3.66
N PRO A 318 -9.51 -15.97 2.93
CA PRO A 318 -9.90 -15.69 1.56
C PRO A 318 -10.44 -14.27 1.36
N ASP A 319 -11.17 -13.75 2.35
CA ASP A 319 -11.83 -12.44 2.33
C ASP A 319 -10.97 -11.30 2.92
N ASP A 320 -9.74 -11.58 3.37
CA ASP A 320 -8.87 -10.52 3.93
C ASP A 320 -8.59 -9.46 2.86
N ILE A 321 -8.86 -8.20 3.21
CA ILE A 321 -8.70 -7.02 2.37
C ILE A 321 -7.30 -6.92 1.77
N LEU A 322 -6.25 -7.33 2.49
CA LEU A 322 -4.87 -7.32 1.95
C LEU A 322 -4.73 -8.27 0.75
N LYS A 323 -5.47 -9.38 0.78
CA LYS A 323 -5.47 -10.42 -0.25
C LYS A 323 -6.41 -10.06 -1.40
N THR A 324 -7.66 -9.69 -1.10
CA THR A 324 -8.69 -9.37 -2.11
C THR A 324 -8.35 -8.11 -2.90
N SER A 325 -7.78 -7.08 -2.26
CA SER A 325 -7.28 -5.87 -2.95
C SER A 325 -6.06 -6.11 -3.85
N GLY A 326 -5.43 -7.28 -3.74
CA GLY A 326 -4.20 -7.60 -4.46
C GLY A 326 -2.92 -7.00 -3.83
N LEU A 327 -3.00 -6.28 -2.70
CA LEU A 327 -1.85 -5.60 -2.08
C LEU A 327 -0.69 -6.55 -1.78
N LEU A 328 -0.98 -7.74 -1.26
CA LEU A 328 0.02 -8.77 -0.98
C LEU A 328 0.81 -9.20 -2.22
N TYR A 329 0.19 -9.11 -3.41
CA TYR A 329 0.75 -9.52 -4.70
C TYR A 329 1.53 -8.41 -5.43
N VAL A 330 1.41 -7.17 -4.99
CA VAL A 330 2.17 -6.01 -5.48
C VAL A 330 3.55 -5.92 -4.79
N MET A 331 3.65 -6.47 -3.57
CA MET A 331 4.89 -6.56 -2.80
C MET A 331 5.82 -7.64 -3.37
N ARG A 332 7.10 -7.29 -3.59
CA ARG A 332 8.13 -8.25 -4.05
C ARG A 332 8.41 -9.28 -2.96
N ALA A 333 8.79 -10.50 -3.32
CA ALA A 333 9.21 -11.49 -2.34
C ALA A 333 10.64 -11.20 -1.84
N ASP A 334 10.78 -10.33 -0.84
CA ASP A 334 12.04 -10.04 -0.16
C ASP A 334 11.84 -10.02 1.36
N ALA A 335 12.94 -9.97 2.13
CA ALA A 335 12.88 -9.99 3.60
C ALA A 335 12.01 -8.85 4.18
N THR A 336 12.05 -7.67 3.55
CA THR A 336 11.20 -6.53 3.94
C THR A 336 9.72 -6.84 3.78
N SER A 337 9.30 -7.44 2.65
CA SER A 337 7.91 -7.84 2.48
C SER A 337 7.50 -8.96 3.41
N LEU A 338 8.40 -9.89 3.75
CA LEU A 338 8.10 -10.92 4.73
C LEU A 338 7.78 -10.26 6.08
N ALA A 339 8.67 -9.40 6.57
CA ALA A 339 8.45 -8.65 7.81
C ALA A 339 7.16 -7.80 7.77
N ALA A 340 6.86 -7.17 6.64
CA ALA A 340 5.66 -6.36 6.46
C ALA A 340 4.36 -7.17 6.51
N LYS A 341 4.40 -8.43 6.03
CA LYS A 341 3.23 -9.32 5.98
C LYS A 341 3.06 -10.14 7.26
N THR A 342 4.13 -10.33 8.03
CA THR A 342 4.07 -11.08 9.30
C THR A 342 3.67 -10.23 10.49
N ASP A 343 3.99 -8.93 10.48
CA ASP A 343 3.74 -8.07 11.64
C ASP A 343 2.26 -7.63 11.72
N PRO A 344 1.56 -7.87 12.83
CA PRO A 344 0.13 -7.56 12.95
C PRO A 344 -0.20 -6.07 12.77
N ILE A 345 0.60 -5.17 13.36
CA ILE A 345 0.35 -3.73 13.29
C ILE A 345 0.61 -3.21 11.87
N ILE A 346 1.68 -3.68 11.21
CA ILE A 346 1.97 -3.28 9.83
C ILE A 346 0.89 -3.75 8.87
N CYS A 347 0.40 -4.98 9.03
CA CYS A 347 -0.73 -5.50 8.25
C CYS A 347 -1.98 -4.66 8.45
N GLU A 348 -2.28 -4.25 9.69
CA GLU A 348 -3.46 -3.45 10.00
C GLU A 348 -3.36 -2.02 9.46
N VAL A 349 -2.18 -1.38 9.50
CA VAL A 349 -1.91 -0.11 8.79
C VAL A 349 -2.23 -0.26 7.30
N GLY A 350 -1.86 -1.40 6.69
CA GLY A 350 -2.23 -1.74 5.33
C GLY A 350 -3.74 -1.81 5.14
N ARG A 351 -4.46 -2.58 5.99
CA ARG A 351 -5.91 -2.78 5.87
C ARG A 351 -6.68 -1.47 5.92
N ARG A 352 -6.41 -0.64 6.93
CA ARG A 352 -7.07 0.66 7.09
C ARG A 352 -6.85 1.56 5.89
N TYR A 353 -5.61 1.61 5.38
CA TYR A 353 -5.32 2.43 4.22
C TYR A 353 -6.13 1.99 2.98
N ILE A 354 -6.27 0.68 2.74
CA ILE A 354 -7.09 0.18 1.63
C ILE A 354 -8.57 0.50 1.84
N GLN A 355 -9.08 0.41 3.07
CA GLN A 355 -10.48 0.69 3.38
C GLN A 355 -10.83 2.18 3.24
N THR A 356 -9.93 3.07 3.63
CA THR A 356 -10.18 4.52 3.63
C THR A 356 -10.12 5.15 2.23
N HIS A 357 -9.37 4.58 1.29
CA HIS A 357 -9.14 5.18 -0.04
C HIS A 357 -9.69 4.31 -1.17
N LYS A 358 -10.45 4.89 -2.11
CA LYS A 358 -11.15 4.14 -3.20
C LYS A 358 -10.43 4.14 -4.57
N GLN A 359 -9.30 4.83 -4.73
CA GLN A 359 -8.66 5.07 -6.03
C GLN A 359 -7.55 4.08 -6.42
N LYS A 360 -7.40 3.75 -7.72
CA LYS A 360 -6.48 2.72 -8.27
C LYS A 360 -4.98 2.88 -7.89
N GLY A 361 -4.52 4.08 -7.52
CA GLY A 361 -3.13 4.33 -7.08
C GLY A 361 -2.80 3.87 -5.65
N LEU A 362 -3.82 3.54 -4.85
CA LEU A 362 -3.71 3.26 -3.40
C LEU A 362 -2.75 2.11 -3.07
N LEU A 363 -2.65 1.07 -3.92
CA LEU A 363 -1.86 -0.13 -3.60
C LEU A 363 -0.37 0.17 -3.50
N LEU A 364 0.12 1.13 -4.28
CA LEU A 364 1.53 1.53 -4.27
C LEU A 364 1.87 2.35 -3.02
N VAL A 365 0.94 3.18 -2.55
CA VAL A 365 1.11 3.98 -1.34
C VAL A 365 1.04 3.08 -0.11
N ALA A 366 0.02 2.22 -0.02
CA ALA A 366 -0.11 1.21 1.03
C ALA A 366 1.16 0.35 1.15
N LYS A 367 1.62 -0.18 0.01
CA LYS A 367 2.88 -0.94 -0.07
C LYS A 367 4.08 -0.14 0.44
N ARG A 368 4.16 1.15 0.12
CA ARG A 368 5.27 2.01 0.56
C ARG A 368 5.22 2.21 2.07
N LYS A 369 4.05 2.54 2.64
CA LYS A 369 3.81 2.69 4.08
C LYS A 369 4.19 1.40 4.82
N MET A 370 3.63 0.25 4.43
CA MET A 370 3.93 -1.05 5.05
C MET A 370 5.42 -1.41 4.99
N ARG A 371 6.06 -1.25 3.82
CA ARG A 371 7.48 -1.60 3.66
C ARG A 371 8.42 -0.67 4.41
N ARG A 372 8.06 0.61 4.61
CA ARG A 372 8.85 1.55 5.41
C ARG A 372 8.87 1.14 6.88
N LEU A 373 7.70 0.86 7.45
CA LEU A 373 7.59 0.31 8.81
C LEU A 373 8.37 -1.00 8.96
N ALA A 374 8.28 -1.89 7.98
CA ALA A 374 8.99 -3.16 8.02
C ALA A 374 10.52 -2.99 7.96
N ARG A 375 11.04 -2.03 7.19
CA ARG A 375 12.48 -1.70 7.18
C ARG A 375 12.94 -1.19 8.53
N LEU A 376 12.17 -0.30 9.13
CA LEU A 376 12.44 0.23 10.46
C LEU A 376 12.48 -0.91 11.49
N LEU A 377 11.45 -1.77 11.51
CA LEU A 377 11.37 -2.92 12.41
C LEU A 377 12.56 -3.87 12.22
N ILE A 378 12.95 -4.20 10.98
CA ILE A 378 14.14 -5.02 10.71
C ILE A 378 15.39 -4.36 11.30
N ARG A 379 15.53 -3.03 11.19
CA ARG A 379 16.69 -2.32 11.74
C ARG A 379 16.69 -2.33 13.26
N VAL A 380 15.55 -2.11 13.90
CA VAL A 380 15.38 -2.21 15.36
C VAL A 380 15.72 -3.61 15.86
N LYS A 381 15.22 -4.67 15.21
CA LYS A 381 15.56 -6.06 15.55
C LYS A 381 17.05 -6.33 15.53
N LYS A 382 17.76 -5.78 14.53
CA LYS A 382 19.22 -5.90 14.44
C LYS A 382 19.93 -5.18 15.58
N MET A 383 19.48 -3.97 15.94
CA MET A 383 20.07 -3.19 17.04
C MET A 383 19.84 -3.84 18.41
N ALA A 384 18.62 -4.33 18.66
CA ALA A 384 18.24 -4.98 19.89
C ALA A 384 18.73 -6.44 20.00
N LYS A 385 19.38 -6.97 18.94
CA LYS A 385 19.80 -8.39 18.82
C LYS A 385 18.67 -9.39 19.12
N SER A 386 17.43 -9.00 18.86
CA SER A 386 16.23 -9.79 19.13
C SER A 386 15.38 -9.90 17.87
N SER A 387 15.22 -11.12 17.36
CA SER A 387 14.44 -11.40 16.15
C SER A 387 12.93 -11.46 16.40
N LEU A 388 12.52 -11.64 17.67
CA LEU A 388 11.13 -11.90 18.07
C LEU A 388 10.30 -10.62 18.28
N LEU A 389 10.93 -9.45 18.30
CA LEU A 389 10.22 -8.19 18.51
C LEU A 389 9.12 -7.96 17.46
N THR A 390 7.93 -7.56 17.89
CA THR A 390 6.89 -7.02 17.00
C THR A 390 6.99 -5.50 16.94
N LEU A 391 6.33 -4.86 15.98
CA LEU A 391 6.23 -3.40 15.96
C LEU A 391 5.56 -2.90 17.24
N LEU A 392 4.54 -3.59 17.74
CA LEU A 392 3.86 -3.24 18.99
C LEU A 392 4.81 -3.19 20.20
N ASP A 393 5.73 -4.17 20.30
CA ASP A 393 6.72 -4.19 21.40
C ASP A 393 7.69 -3.00 21.36
N VAL A 394 7.94 -2.51 20.14
CA VAL A 394 8.86 -1.39 19.89
C VAL A 394 8.19 -0.04 20.14
N LEU A 395 6.86 0.08 19.96
CA LEU A 395 6.11 1.33 20.13
C LEU A 395 5.95 1.74 21.61
N LYS A 396 7.06 2.10 22.26
CA LYS A 396 7.14 2.61 23.63
C LYS A 396 7.98 3.89 23.71
N PRO A 397 7.70 4.81 24.66
CA PRO A 397 8.48 6.03 24.87
C PRO A 397 9.98 5.76 25.09
N GLU A 398 10.30 4.72 25.87
CA GLU A 398 11.68 4.29 26.17
C GLU A 398 12.49 3.98 24.90
N HIS A 399 11.82 3.56 23.82
CA HIS A 399 12.45 3.21 22.55
C HIS A 399 12.51 4.38 21.56
N PHE A 400 12.07 5.58 21.93
CA PHE A 400 12.04 6.74 21.02
C PHE A 400 13.41 7.01 20.40
N ASN A 401 14.47 7.10 21.20
CA ASN A 401 15.83 7.31 20.69
C ASN A 401 16.32 6.16 19.79
N MET A 402 15.84 4.94 20.02
CA MET A 402 16.15 3.78 19.17
C MET A 402 15.44 3.90 17.81
N LEU A 403 14.20 4.37 17.79
CA LEU A 403 13.42 4.63 16.57
C LEU A 403 14.06 5.74 15.72
N ILE A 404 14.56 6.80 16.37
CA ILE A 404 15.33 7.88 15.71
C ILE A 404 16.56 7.29 15.03
N LYS A 405 17.43 6.61 15.78
CA LYS A 405 18.67 5.99 15.24
C LYS A 405 18.37 5.03 14.10
N ALA A 406 17.39 4.13 14.29
CA ALA A 406 16.97 3.20 13.26
C ALA A 406 16.44 3.91 12.01
N THR A 407 15.76 5.06 12.16
CA THR A 407 15.31 5.89 11.04
C THR A 407 16.49 6.51 10.29
N CYS A 408 17.44 7.10 11.00
CA CYS A 408 18.65 7.66 10.38
C CYS A 408 19.41 6.60 9.58
N ASP A 409 19.50 5.39 10.12
CA ASP A 409 20.16 4.28 9.47
C ASP A 409 19.45 3.80 8.20
N ILE A 410 18.11 3.73 8.19
CA ILE A 410 17.35 3.34 6.97
C ILE A 410 17.26 4.48 5.94
N ALA A 411 17.42 5.73 6.37
CA ALA A 411 17.50 6.91 5.51
C ALA A 411 18.92 7.12 4.93
N GLU A 412 19.87 6.25 5.30
CA GLU A 412 21.28 6.29 4.90
C GLU A 412 21.90 7.66 5.23
N TYR A 413 21.82 8.05 6.52
CA TYR A 413 22.50 9.23 7.04
C TYR A 413 24.01 9.09 6.95
N ASN A 414 24.67 10.10 6.37
CA ASN A 414 26.13 10.18 6.34
C ASN A 414 26.61 11.20 7.37
N LYS A 415 27.43 10.75 8.31
CA LYS A 415 28.03 11.57 9.38
C LYS A 415 29.03 12.59 8.85
N GLU A 416 29.72 12.29 7.76
CA GLU A 416 30.75 13.15 7.18
C GLU A 416 30.12 14.32 6.43
N THR A 417 29.15 14.03 5.55
CA THR A 417 28.44 15.03 4.75
C THR A 417 27.22 15.60 5.45
N ARG A 418 26.97 15.21 6.71
CA ARG A 418 25.86 15.69 7.54
C ARG A 418 24.52 15.71 6.81
N SER A 419 24.21 14.65 6.05
CA SER A 419 23.06 14.64 5.15
C SER A 419 22.47 13.25 4.96
N PHE A 420 21.17 13.21 4.68
CA PHE A 420 20.48 11.97 4.35
C PHE A 420 20.49 11.75 2.84
N LYS A 421 20.73 10.51 2.41
CA LYS A 421 20.46 10.12 1.03
C LYS A 421 18.95 10.10 0.72
N SER A 422 18.11 9.88 1.72
CA SER A 422 16.65 9.93 1.59
C SER A 422 16.01 10.79 2.68
N PRO A 423 16.12 12.13 2.60
CA PRO A 423 15.55 13.03 3.61
C PRO A 423 14.04 12.85 3.77
N SER A 424 13.32 12.69 2.65
CA SER A 424 11.87 12.44 2.67
C SER A 424 11.46 11.18 3.43
N LEU A 425 12.32 10.14 3.48
CA LEU A 425 12.06 8.96 4.30
C LEU A 425 12.16 9.27 5.80
N ALA A 426 13.17 10.05 6.20
CA ALA A 426 13.43 10.41 7.59
C ALA A 426 12.28 11.23 8.18
N PHE A 427 11.84 12.27 7.46
CA PHE A 427 10.74 13.12 7.90
C PHE A 427 9.38 12.42 7.82
N GLN A 428 9.10 11.65 6.75
CA GLN A 428 7.83 10.92 6.64
C GLN A 428 7.70 9.73 7.59
N MET A 429 8.77 9.36 8.32
CA MET A 429 8.71 8.25 9.27
C MET A 429 7.94 8.60 10.54
N GLY A 430 8.07 9.83 11.05
CA GLY A 430 7.34 10.29 12.24
C GLY A 430 5.82 10.17 12.08
N PRO A 431 5.22 10.81 11.05
CA PRO A 431 3.78 10.68 10.78
C PRO A 431 3.33 9.22 10.53
N LEU A 432 4.19 8.42 9.87
CA LEU A 432 3.91 7.01 9.63
C LEU A 432 3.90 6.17 10.92
N LEU A 433 4.78 6.50 11.87
CA LEU A 433 4.79 5.89 13.21
C LEU A 433 3.57 6.32 14.02
N LYS A 434 3.17 7.60 13.98
CA LYS A 434 1.91 8.07 14.60
C LYS A 434 0.70 7.29 14.08
N ASN A 435 0.63 7.04 12.76
CA ASN A 435 -0.41 6.18 12.18
C ASN A 435 -0.37 4.75 12.75
N ALA A 436 0.82 4.13 12.82
CA ALA A 436 0.99 2.80 13.41
C ALA A 436 0.60 2.75 14.90
N ILE A 437 0.90 3.82 15.67
CA ILE A 437 0.51 3.97 17.06
C ILE A 437 -1.02 4.08 17.18
N ASN A 438 -1.68 4.88 16.34
CA ASN A 438 -3.14 5.00 16.34
C ASN A 438 -3.82 3.67 16.02
N VAL A 439 -3.25 2.89 15.09
CA VAL A 439 -3.68 1.52 14.80
C VAL A 439 -3.53 0.63 16.02
N ALA A 440 -2.35 0.60 16.64
CA ALA A 440 -2.08 -0.18 17.85
C ALA A 440 -3.03 0.19 18.99
N PHE A 441 -3.20 1.49 19.25
CA PHE A 441 -4.08 2.04 20.27
C PHE A 441 -5.53 1.59 20.07
N SER A 442 -6.04 1.71 18.84
CA SER A 442 -7.39 1.26 18.50
C SER A 442 -7.58 -0.25 18.70
N LEU A 443 -6.55 -1.06 18.42
CA LEU A 443 -6.62 -2.51 18.61
C LEU A 443 -6.57 -2.90 20.08
N GLU A 444 -5.77 -2.20 20.90
CA GLU A 444 -5.68 -2.44 22.34
C GLU A 444 -6.98 -2.04 23.07
N ILE A 445 -7.64 -0.94 22.68
CA ILE A 445 -8.94 -0.53 23.28
C ILE A 445 -10.05 -1.55 23.01
N LYS A 446 -10.02 -2.20 21.84
CA LYS A 446 -11.04 -3.20 21.47
C LYS A 446 -10.90 -4.52 22.21
N LYS A 447 -9.82 -4.72 22.99
CA LYS A 447 -9.63 -5.95 23.76
C LYS A 447 -10.45 -5.89 25.04
N PRO A 448 -11.07 -7.02 25.45
CA PRO A 448 -11.83 -7.09 26.71
C PRO A 448 -10.91 -6.90 27.93
N ASP A 449 -9.64 -7.29 27.82
CA ASP A 449 -8.60 -7.10 28.83
C ASP A 449 -7.74 -5.89 28.45
N MET A 450 -8.20 -4.70 28.84
CA MET A 450 -7.57 -3.43 28.46
C MET A 450 -6.31 -3.17 29.29
N PHE A 451 -5.14 -3.24 28.66
CA PHE A 451 -3.87 -2.90 29.29
C PHE A 451 -3.67 -1.38 29.37
N THR A 452 -3.98 -0.80 30.52
CA THR A 452 -3.83 0.65 30.81
C THR A 452 -2.40 1.15 30.51
N LYS A 453 -1.37 0.42 30.95
CA LYS A 453 0.04 0.81 30.73
C LYS A 453 0.38 0.96 29.25
N ARG A 454 -0.03 0.00 28.40
CA ARG A 454 0.26 0.07 26.95
C ARG A 454 -0.41 1.27 26.30
N LEU A 455 -1.64 1.59 26.68
CA LEU A 455 -2.34 2.75 26.16
C LEU A 455 -1.66 4.07 26.57
N VAL A 456 -1.19 4.15 27.82
CA VAL A 456 -0.41 5.30 28.31
C VAL A 456 0.90 5.42 27.54
N ASP A 457 1.64 4.32 27.37
CA ASP A 457 2.90 4.30 26.61
C ASP A 457 2.70 4.76 25.16
N LEU A 458 1.64 4.27 24.49
CA LEU A 458 1.32 4.67 23.12
C LEU A 458 0.99 6.17 23.02
N LYS A 459 0.17 6.70 23.93
CA LYS A 459 -0.14 8.15 23.99
C LYS A 459 1.10 9.00 24.26
N ALA A 460 1.93 8.58 25.20
CA ALA A 460 3.18 9.26 25.54
C ALA A 460 4.15 9.27 24.35
N LEU A 461 4.27 8.16 23.63
CA LEU A 461 5.10 8.08 22.43
C LEU A 461 4.57 8.97 21.30
N THR A 462 3.25 9.05 21.10
CA THR A 462 2.66 9.98 20.13
C THR A 462 3.09 11.42 20.41
N LYS A 463 2.97 11.86 21.67
CA LYS A 463 3.39 13.21 22.09
C LYS A 463 4.89 13.45 21.87
N LEU A 464 5.75 12.46 22.15
CA LEU A 464 7.18 12.54 21.88
C LEU A 464 7.49 12.67 20.38
N ILE A 465 6.76 11.96 19.53
CA ILE A 465 6.94 12.08 18.07
C ILE A 465 6.50 13.46 17.58
N GLU A 466 5.39 14.00 18.10
CA GLU A 466 4.91 15.33 17.71
C GLU A 466 5.86 16.43 18.13
N ALA A 467 6.36 16.40 19.37
CA ALA A 467 7.23 17.43 19.91
C ALA A 467 8.67 17.33 19.37
N ASP A 468 9.27 16.13 19.41
CA ASP A 468 10.72 15.99 19.30
C ASP A 468 11.20 15.39 17.98
N TRP A 469 10.33 14.80 17.15
CA TRP A 469 10.79 14.05 15.97
C TRP A 469 11.59 14.91 14.99
N VAL A 470 11.01 16.04 14.56
CA VAL A 470 11.64 16.95 13.59
C VAL A 470 12.93 17.51 14.17
N TYR A 471 12.91 17.99 15.41
CA TYR A 471 14.08 18.50 16.09
C TYR A 471 15.22 17.47 16.15
N LYS A 472 14.92 16.22 16.54
CA LYS A 472 15.92 15.15 16.61
C LYS A 472 16.45 14.77 15.24
N MET A 473 15.60 14.70 14.21
CA MET A 473 16.03 14.44 12.84
C MET A 473 16.97 15.53 12.34
N SER A 474 16.66 16.81 12.58
CA SER A 474 17.50 17.95 12.18
C SER A 474 18.78 18.07 13.01
N ARG A 475 18.74 17.76 14.30
CA ARG A 475 19.94 17.82 15.17
C ARG A 475 20.95 16.72 14.85
N GLU A 476 20.47 15.52 14.53
CA GLU A 476 21.36 14.46 14.04
C GLU A 476 22.00 14.85 12.69
N VAL A 477 21.36 15.73 11.90
CA VAL A 477 21.93 16.26 10.65
C VAL A 477 23.05 17.27 10.94
N GLY A 478 23.03 18.01 12.05
CA GLY A 478 23.94 19.13 12.26
C GLY A 478 23.53 20.31 11.36
N GLU A 479 23.67 21.53 11.86
CA GLU A 479 23.26 22.77 11.19
C GLU A 479 23.96 22.90 9.82
N ASP A 480 23.29 22.45 8.76
CA ASP A 480 23.46 22.86 7.37
C ASP A 480 22.26 22.36 6.56
N LEU A 481 21.11 22.94 6.89
CA LEU A 481 19.95 23.07 6.01
C LEU A 481 19.37 24.47 6.22
N ALA A 482 20.16 25.50 5.89
CA ALA A 482 19.61 26.77 5.43
C ALA A 482 18.99 26.56 4.03
N CYS A 483 17.95 25.75 3.97
CA CYS A 483 16.98 25.74 2.88
C CYS A 483 15.68 25.15 3.44
N ASN A 484 14.72 26.06 3.63
CA ASN A 484 13.30 25.87 3.95
C ASN A 484 12.91 25.75 5.42
N ASN A 485 13.16 26.81 6.19
CA ASN A 485 12.33 27.12 7.37
C ASN A 485 10.85 27.41 6.99
N ALA A 486 10.55 27.72 5.72
CA ALA A 486 9.18 27.82 5.22
C ALA A 486 8.46 26.46 5.09
N ALA A 487 9.18 25.34 4.95
CA ALA A 487 8.56 24.01 4.81
C ALA A 487 8.28 23.33 6.17
N VAL A 488 8.77 23.91 7.27
CA VAL A 488 8.61 23.33 8.62
C VAL A 488 7.33 23.85 9.29
N GLU A 489 6.90 25.08 8.99
CA GLU A 489 5.60 25.60 9.44
C GLU A 489 4.42 24.94 8.69
N ASP A 490 4.57 24.61 7.40
CA ASP A 490 3.53 23.92 6.61
C ASP A 490 3.35 22.43 6.98
N LEU A 491 4.33 21.80 7.63
CA LEU A 491 4.25 20.39 8.03
C LEU A 491 3.81 20.17 9.48
N GLN A 492 3.72 21.25 10.27
CA GLN A 492 3.26 21.20 11.67
C GLN A 492 1.74 21.40 11.82
N ASN A 493 1.03 21.84 10.77
CA ASN A 493 -0.43 22.05 10.77
C ASN A 493 -1.25 20.92 10.15
N ILE A 494 -0.70 19.70 10.01
CA ILE A 494 -1.50 18.53 9.60
C ILE A 494 -2.08 17.86 10.85
N ASP A 495 -3.10 18.52 11.39
CA ASP A 495 -4.14 17.80 12.12
C ASP A 495 -5.12 17.15 11.13
N PHE A 496 -5.77 16.13 11.67
CA PHE A 496 -6.20 14.93 11.00
C PHE A 496 -7.51 15.10 10.20
N VAL A 497 -7.48 15.69 9.00
CA VAL A 497 -8.61 15.60 8.05
C VAL A 497 -8.11 15.42 6.61
N GLY A 498 -8.54 14.32 5.98
CA GLY A 498 -8.57 14.16 4.52
C GLY A 498 -7.23 14.01 3.80
N GLU A 499 -6.66 12.79 3.76
CA GLU A 499 -5.53 12.40 2.89
C GLU A 499 -5.86 12.43 1.35
N ASN A 500 -6.82 13.25 0.90
CA ASN A 500 -7.24 13.30 -0.51
C ASN A 500 -6.63 14.43 -1.35
N GLU A 501 -5.97 15.44 -0.77
CA GLU A 501 -5.44 16.58 -1.55
C GLU A 501 -3.90 16.60 -1.70
N ILE A 502 -3.14 16.02 -0.76
CA ILE A 502 -1.66 16.15 -0.76
C ILE A 502 -0.95 15.20 -1.76
N ILE A 503 -1.66 14.24 -2.37
CA ILE A 503 -1.04 13.36 -3.40
C ILE A 503 -0.96 14.04 -4.78
N ASN A 504 -1.70 15.14 -5.02
CA ASN A 504 -1.60 15.85 -6.30
C ASN A 504 -0.47 16.89 -6.36
N GLU A 505 -0.09 17.53 -5.24
CA GLU A 505 0.84 18.67 -5.29
C GLU A 505 2.33 18.37 -5.03
N LEU A 506 2.70 17.17 -4.57
CA LEU A 506 4.11 16.73 -4.54
C LEU A 506 4.45 15.69 -5.61
N SER A 507 3.72 15.72 -6.72
CA SER A 507 4.22 15.18 -7.97
C SER A 507 5.18 16.19 -8.60
N PHE A 508 6.47 16.11 -8.22
CA PHE A 508 7.48 16.37 -9.25
C PHE A 508 7.05 15.57 -10.48
N PRO A 509 6.97 16.15 -11.69
CA PRO A 509 6.56 15.42 -12.86
C PRO A 509 7.56 14.29 -13.10
N LEU A 510 7.25 13.12 -12.55
CA LEU A 510 7.71 11.86 -13.10
C LEU A 510 7.11 11.88 -14.49
N LYS A 511 7.94 12.27 -15.48
CA LYS A 511 7.68 12.04 -16.89
C LYS A 511 7.00 10.69 -16.97
N LYS A 512 5.69 10.69 -17.28
CA LYS A 512 4.94 9.45 -17.51
C LYS A 512 5.85 8.63 -18.41
N SER A 513 6.27 7.43 -17.99
CA SER A 513 6.88 6.54 -18.95
C SER A 513 5.75 6.20 -19.92
N LEU A 514 5.64 6.98 -21.00
CA LEU A 514 4.83 6.65 -22.15
C LEU A 514 5.11 5.18 -22.40
N LYS A 515 4.07 4.33 -22.37
CA LYS A 515 4.21 2.94 -22.82
C LYS A 515 4.93 3.04 -24.15
N ARG A 516 6.16 2.54 -24.24
CA ARG A 516 6.96 2.61 -25.47
C ARG A 516 6.19 1.83 -26.53
N THR A 517 5.42 2.53 -27.35
CA THR A 517 4.88 2.01 -28.59
C THR A 517 6.08 1.82 -29.52
N LEU A 518 6.46 0.57 -29.72
CA LEU A 518 7.49 0.19 -30.67
C LEU A 518 6.94 0.43 -32.07
N VAL A 519 7.17 1.62 -32.63
CA VAL A 519 6.82 1.92 -34.02
C VAL A 519 7.86 1.25 -34.92
N PRO A 520 7.49 0.25 -35.74
CA PRO A 520 8.42 -0.46 -36.63
C PRO A 520 9.07 0.48 -37.65
N TRP A 521 10.29 0.18 -38.08
CA TRP A 521 10.99 0.94 -39.13
C TRP A 521 10.39 0.61 -40.51
N THR A 522 10.00 1.63 -41.26
CA THR A 522 9.53 1.46 -42.65
C THR A 522 10.70 1.13 -43.59
N LYS A 523 10.40 0.54 -44.76
CA LYS A 523 11.44 0.22 -45.76
C LYS A 523 12.19 1.47 -46.22
N GLU A 524 11.48 2.58 -46.39
CA GLU A 524 12.04 3.88 -46.79
C GLU A 524 12.94 4.48 -45.71
N GLN A 525 12.49 4.47 -44.44
CA GLN A 525 13.30 4.95 -43.30
C GLN A 525 14.64 4.20 -43.21
N LYS A 526 14.62 2.88 -43.42
CA LYS A 526 15.84 2.07 -43.41
C LYS A 526 16.75 2.40 -44.58
N LYS A 527 16.20 2.46 -45.80
CA LYS A 527 16.94 2.79 -47.02
C LYS A 527 17.66 4.13 -46.90
N TYR A 528 16.94 5.20 -46.58
CA TYR A 528 17.54 6.53 -46.47
C TYR A 528 18.57 6.64 -45.33
N THR A 529 18.31 5.99 -44.20
CA THR A 529 19.27 5.99 -43.07
C THR A 529 20.56 5.24 -43.43
N GLU A 530 20.46 4.08 -44.08
CA GLU A 530 21.62 3.26 -44.46
C GLU A 530 22.43 3.88 -45.60
N GLU A 531 21.76 4.55 -46.55
CA GLU A 531 22.41 5.27 -47.64
C GLU A 531 23.15 6.51 -47.14
N PHE A 532 22.50 7.33 -46.30
CA PHE A 532 23.09 8.54 -45.73
C PHE A 532 24.26 8.24 -44.78
N PHE A 533 24.14 7.20 -43.94
CA PHE A 533 25.18 6.80 -42.99
C PHE A 533 26.05 5.64 -43.47
N LYS A 534 26.12 5.37 -44.78
CA LYS A 534 26.90 4.25 -45.34
C LYS A 534 28.35 4.24 -44.85
N ASN A 535 29.00 5.40 -44.84
CA ASN A 535 30.38 5.56 -44.35
C ASN A 535 30.53 5.33 -42.85
N HIS A 536 29.53 5.71 -42.04
CA HIS A 536 29.52 5.47 -40.60
C HIS A 536 29.34 3.99 -40.28
N ILE A 537 28.48 3.31 -41.06
CA ILE A 537 28.24 1.87 -40.92
C ILE A 537 29.49 1.07 -41.33
N THR A 538 30.16 1.43 -42.42
CA THR A 538 31.39 0.72 -42.86
C THR A 538 32.57 0.98 -41.93
N LYS A 539 32.76 2.22 -41.46
CA LYS A 539 33.87 2.60 -40.56
C LYS A 539 33.58 2.36 -39.08
N LYS A 540 32.39 1.84 -38.73
CA LYS A 540 31.93 1.60 -37.35
C LYS A 540 31.96 2.86 -36.46
N ILE A 541 31.66 4.02 -37.04
CA ILE A 541 31.66 5.31 -36.35
C ILE A 541 30.22 5.66 -35.96
N VAL A 542 29.99 6.01 -34.70
CA VAL A 542 28.68 6.42 -34.22
C VAL A 542 28.40 7.86 -34.69
N PRO A 543 27.26 8.13 -35.36
CA PRO A 543 26.96 9.48 -35.85
C PRO A 543 26.67 10.46 -34.70
N LYS A 544 27.07 11.72 -34.91
CA LYS A 544 26.84 12.85 -34.00
C LYS A 544 25.43 13.39 -34.17
N LYS A 545 24.96 14.19 -33.21
CA LYS A 545 23.60 14.75 -33.21
C LYS A 545 23.35 15.56 -34.49
N ASP A 546 24.27 16.44 -34.85
CA ASP A 546 24.08 17.38 -35.96
C ASP A 546 23.98 16.66 -37.31
N GLU A 547 24.79 15.61 -37.51
CA GLU A 547 24.73 14.75 -38.71
C GLU A 547 23.38 14.04 -38.86
N VAL A 548 22.80 13.58 -37.73
CA VAL A 548 21.47 12.97 -37.73
C VAL A 548 20.37 14.01 -37.95
N MET A 549 20.54 15.23 -37.42
CA MET A 549 19.61 16.32 -37.70
C MET A 549 19.65 16.71 -39.19
N THR A 550 20.81 16.68 -39.85
CA THR A 550 20.91 16.89 -41.31
C THR A 550 20.07 15.87 -42.10
N LEU A 551 20.08 14.59 -41.70
CA LEU A 551 19.21 13.57 -42.33
C LEU A 551 17.73 13.87 -42.12
N ILE A 552 17.34 14.25 -40.89
CA ILE A 552 15.94 14.58 -40.56
C ILE A 552 15.46 15.79 -41.36
N SER A 553 16.28 16.85 -41.44
CA SER A 553 15.96 18.05 -42.23
C SER A 553 15.88 17.78 -43.73
N ARG A 554 16.59 16.78 -44.24
CA ARG A 554 16.55 16.40 -45.67
C ARG A 554 15.30 15.60 -46.04
N TYR A 555 14.72 14.86 -45.09
CA TYR A 555 13.52 14.05 -45.30
C TYR A 555 12.52 14.19 -44.13
N PRO A 556 11.98 15.39 -43.89
CA PRO A 556 11.19 15.68 -42.68
C PRO A 556 9.92 14.83 -42.60
N ALA A 557 9.22 14.63 -43.72
CA ALA A 557 8.01 13.79 -43.77
C ALA A 557 8.28 12.30 -43.49
N VAL A 558 9.51 11.81 -43.74
CA VAL A 558 9.86 10.40 -43.55
C VAL A 558 10.27 10.11 -42.10
N PHE A 559 10.84 11.09 -41.41
CA PHE A 559 11.38 10.95 -40.04
C PHE A 559 10.62 11.73 -38.97
N GLU A 560 9.43 12.25 -39.29
CA GLU A 560 8.57 13.01 -38.36
C GLU A 560 8.32 12.26 -37.03
N ASN A 561 8.20 10.94 -37.08
CA ASN A 561 7.99 10.07 -35.92
C ASN A 561 9.28 9.50 -35.30
N ARG A 562 10.46 10.03 -35.66
CA ARG A 562 11.77 9.54 -35.18
C ARG A 562 12.60 10.66 -34.57
N THR A 563 13.07 10.43 -33.35
CA THR A 563 14.07 11.30 -32.74
C THR A 563 15.47 10.93 -33.21
N TRP A 564 16.38 11.91 -33.23
CA TRP A 564 17.78 11.70 -33.61
C TRP A 564 18.47 10.58 -32.81
N ALA A 565 18.09 10.41 -31.53
CA ALA A 565 18.61 9.36 -30.67
C ALA A 565 18.22 7.96 -31.16
N VAL A 566 17.01 7.78 -31.68
CA VAL A 566 16.53 6.49 -32.22
C VAL A 566 17.27 6.14 -33.50
N ILE A 567 17.50 7.12 -34.39
CA ILE A 567 18.23 6.93 -35.65
C ILE A 567 19.71 6.61 -35.37
N LYS A 568 20.34 7.32 -34.42
CA LYS A 568 21.71 7.03 -33.98
C LYS A 568 21.86 5.58 -33.48
N VAL A 569 20.92 5.12 -32.65
CA VAL A 569 20.91 3.75 -32.12
C VAL A 569 20.71 2.73 -33.26
N TYR A 570 19.89 3.03 -34.26
CA TYR A 570 19.72 2.19 -35.44
C TYR A 570 21.04 2.02 -36.21
N VAL A 571 21.72 3.11 -36.54
CA VAL A 571 23.02 3.09 -37.24
C VAL A 571 24.06 2.28 -36.46
N HIS A 572 24.13 2.49 -35.13
CA HIS A 572 25.00 1.72 -34.26
C HIS A 572 24.69 0.22 -34.25
N ASN A 573 23.41 -0.14 -34.27
CA ASN A 573 23.00 -1.54 -34.31
C ASN A 573 23.28 -2.19 -35.68
N GLN A 574 23.27 -1.44 -36.78
CA GLN A 574 23.56 -1.97 -38.11
C GLN A 574 25.00 -2.45 -38.26
N PHE A 575 25.98 -1.67 -37.77
CA PHE A 575 27.39 -2.09 -37.82
C PHE A 575 27.82 -3.02 -36.66
N LYS A 576 26.95 -3.25 -35.67
CA LYS A 576 27.13 -4.33 -34.68
C LYS A 576 26.62 -5.69 -35.17
N ARG A 577 25.73 -5.69 -36.17
CA ARG A 577 25.16 -6.90 -36.78
C ARG A 577 25.97 -7.38 -38.00
N LYS A 578 26.75 -6.48 -38.60
CA LYS A 578 27.82 -6.79 -39.56
C LYS A 578 29.13 -6.97 -38.81
#